data_AF-A0AAN6R627-F1
#
_entry.id   AF-A0AAN6R627-F1
#
_cell.length_a   1.000
_cell.length_b   1.000
_cell.length_c   1.000
_cell.angle_alpha   90.00
_cell.angle_beta   90.00
_cell.angle_gamma   90.00
#
_symmetry.space_group_name_H-M   'P 1'
#
loop_
_entity.id
_entity.type
_entity.pdbx_description
1 polymer ?
#
loop_
_entity_poly.entity_id
_entity_poly.type
_entity_poly.pdbx_seq_one_letter_code
_entity_poly.pdbx_strand_id
1 'polypeptide(L)'
;MASQAEVFHGPFSSLPVELRQAILCELPDVPALQAALEADASLKDAFFDAESLILESITCHQIPVALHPEAFAVLASSHFGDKTFSADHAQKIVNNYLLRVPSYPIKWTLDEARSLNDIHEHISCFAEEFASSALRVYPVPPKSPKPVSITERSRFMGAFYRFEFYCNLFREYPKQGDPFVSRFAPWENEQLASIYDYLFDKITPGTLAFHDITEHDIEWGELPVPFGDVSEYEPRLNYILSMGLAFLRQVIAASTYEARHRLLADIHDSHYFFLPDAFQEWCNSTRVHYHSTLYEYNEDMKRELIDHPVLTDPDGGPREMWSYIHTFKYGREFIFCPSHRRLRLGGYVMWDVVRLQVELGLSSLQVWQLENDVPDDPIIPKYSQAEIQYSYDRRAEIWLKGGSGWWSKDDESKIVWPTGNPADNGIV
;
A
#
# COMPACT_ATOMS: atom_id res chain seq x y z
N MET A 1 70.01 -1.91 -10.88
CA MET A 1 69.15 -0.77 -10.49
C MET A 1 67.72 -1.23 -10.69
N ALA A 2 67.10 -1.72 -9.62
CA ALA A 2 65.72 -2.22 -9.65
C ALA A 2 64.77 -1.03 -9.42
N SER A 3 63.90 -0.81 -10.39
CA SER A 3 62.79 0.14 -10.37
C SER A 3 61.87 -0.19 -9.19
N GLN A 4 61.82 0.69 -8.18
CA GLN A 4 60.75 0.68 -7.19
C GLN A 4 59.45 1.02 -7.93
N ALA A 5 58.56 0.03 -8.06
CA ALA A 5 57.19 0.31 -8.43
C ALA A 5 56.56 1.10 -7.27
N GLU A 6 56.23 2.37 -7.50
CA GLU A 6 55.36 3.11 -6.60
C GLU A 6 54.03 2.35 -6.50
N VAL A 7 53.81 1.70 -5.36
CA VAL A 7 52.50 1.16 -5.03
C VAL A 7 51.59 2.37 -4.88
N PHE A 8 50.71 2.59 -5.86
CA PHE A 8 49.70 3.63 -5.79
C PHE A 8 48.75 3.27 -4.65
N HIS A 9 48.99 3.90 -3.50
CA HIS A 9 48.14 3.83 -2.33
C HIS A 9 46.93 4.72 -2.61
N GLY A 10 45.74 4.12 -2.67
CA GLY A 10 44.48 4.86 -2.84
C GLY A 10 44.36 5.97 -1.79
N PRO A 11 43.67 7.09 -2.08
CA PRO A 11 43.64 8.28 -1.23
C PRO A 11 43.16 7.99 0.20
N PHE A 12 42.41 6.91 0.42
CA PHE A 12 41.89 6.52 1.73
C PHE A 12 42.79 5.55 2.51
N SER A 13 43.79 4.95 1.86
CA SER A 13 44.62 3.90 2.47
C SER A 13 45.54 4.39 3.60
N SER A 14 45.81 5.69 3.67
CA SER A 14 46.54 6.32 4.78
C SER A 14 45.67 6.55 6.03
N LEU A 15 44.35 6.38 5.93
CA LEU A 15 43.43 6.58 7.05
C LEU A 15 43.27 5.29 7.87
N PRO A 16 43.19 5.39 9.21
CA PRO A 16 42.74 4.30 10.07
C PRO A 16 41.42 3.68 9.57
N VAL A 17 41.24 2.39 9.81
CA VAL A 17 40.04 1.66 9.34
C VAL A 17 38.75 2.27 9.89
N GLU A 18 38.80 2.78 11.11
CA GLU A 18 37.68 3.43 11.80
C GLU A 18 37.26 4.72 11.09
N LEU A 19 38.21 5.50 10.55
CA LEU A 19 37.90 6.70 9.78
C LEU A 19 37.34 6.36 8.40
N ARG A 20 37.85 5.29 7.76
CA ARG A 20 37.27 4.78 6.51
C ARG A 20 35.84 4.31 6.70
N GLN A 21 35.57 3.57 7.77
CA GLN A 21 34.23 3.11 8.13
C GLN A 21 33.30 4.29 8.44
N ALA A 22 33.76 5.28 9.19
CA ALA A 22 32.99 6.49 9.46
C ALA A 22 32.64 7.25 8.17
N ILE A 23 33.58 7.39 7.23
CA ILE A 23 33.32 7.98 5.91
C ILE A 23 32.23 7.20 5.17
N LEU A 24 32.27 5.87 5.20
CA LEU A 24 31.25 5.04 4.56
C LEU A 24 29.87 5.16 5.22
N CYS A 25 29.81 5.34 6.54
CA CYS A 25 28.54 5.52 7.28
C CYS A 25 27.82 6.84 6.94
N GLU A 26 28.57 7.85 6.52
CA GLU A 26 28.08 9.18 6.14
C GLU A 26 27.66 9.27 4.67
N LEU A 27 27.75 8.17 3.91
CA LEU A 27 27.27 8.16 2.53
C LEU A 27 25.73 8.28 2.50
N PRO A 28 25.19 8.97 1.47
CA PRO A 28 23.77 9.31 1.45
C PRO A 28 22.86 8.11 1.15
N ASP A 29 23.35 7.13 0.39
CA ASP A 29 22.55 6.02 -0.12
C ASP A 29 23.42 4.81 -0.53
N VAL A 30 22.74 3.69 -0.83
CA VAL A 30 23.38 2.44 -1.27
C VAL A 30 24.11 2.60 -2.62
N PRO A 31 23.58 3.30 -3.64
CA PRO A 31 24.33 3.58 -4.86
C PRO A 31 25.66 4.32 -4.63
N ALA A 32 25.69 5.33 -3.76
CA ALA A 32 26.90 6.07 -3.40
C ALA A 32 27.91 5.16 -2.67
N LEU A 33 27.42 4.26 -1.81
CA LEU A 33 28.24 3.21 -1.22
C LEU A 33 28.88 2.34 -2.29
N GLN A 34 28.09 1.80 -3.23
CA GLN A 34 28.62 0.94 -4.29
C GLN A 34 29.70 1.65 -5.12
N ALA A 35 29.44 2.91 -5.51
CA ALA A 35 30.42 3.72 -6.24
C ALA A 35 31.72 3.92 -5.44
N ALA A 36 31.63 4.14 -4.11
CA ALA A 36 32.80 4.27 -3.25
C ALA A 36 33.60 2.95 -3.13
N LEU A 37 32.91 1.81 -3.00
CA LEU A 37 33.54 0.49 -2.91
C LEU A 37 34.22 0.07 -4.23
N GLU A 38 33.69 0.53 -5.37
CA GLU A 38 34.31 0.33 -6.69
C GLU A 38 35.51 1.25 -6.92
N ALA A 39 35.47 2.47 -6.36
CA ALA A 39 36.51 3.47 -6.57
C ALA A 39 37.80 3.22 -5.76
N ASP A 40 37.72 2.60 -4.58
CA ASP A 40 38.90 2.42 -3.70
C ASP A 40 38.88 1.07 -2.93
N ALA A 41 39.91 0.26 -3.16
CA ALA A 41 40.06 -1.05 -2.52
C ALA A 41 40.19 -0.98 -0.98
N SER A 42 40.79 0.09 -0.45
CA SER A 42 40.90 0.28 1.00
C SER A 42 39.57 0.61 1.66
N LEU A 43 38.65 1.28 0.95
CA LEU A 43 37.28 1.45 1.41
C LEU A 43 36.50 0.14 1.33
N LYS A 44 36.71 -0.64 0.27
CA LYS A 44 36.13 -1.97 0.13
C LYS A 44 36.54 -2.92 1.25
N ASP A 45 37.81 -2.92 1.64
CA ASP A 45 38.30 -3.72 2.76
C ASP A 45 37.67 -3.27 4.09
N ALA A 46 37.64 -1.95 4.33
CA ALA A 46 37.03 -1.38 5.54
C ALA A 46 35.53 -1.67 5.66
N PHE A 47 34.84 -1.77 4.52
CA PHE A 47 33.43 -2.17 4.44
C PHE A 47 33.21 -3.60 4.89
N PHE A 48 33.98 -4.57 4.39
CA PHE A 48 33.76 -5.98 4.75
C PHE A 48 33.95 -6.25 6.26
N ASP A 49 34.79 -5.46 6.93
CA ASP A 49 34.99 -5.55 8.38
C ASP A 49 33.82 -4.98 9.21
N ALA A 50 32.95 -4.14 8.61
CA ALA A 50 31.85 -3.45 9.31
C ALA A 50 30.57 -3.34 8.46
N GLU A 51 30.33 -4.31 7.57
CA GLU A 51 29.26 -4.27 6.56
C GLU A 51 27.90 -3.93 7.19
N SER A 52 27.52 -4.67 8.23
CA SER A 52 26.21 -4.50 8.86
C SER A 52 26.02 -3.11 9.48
N LEU A 53 27.08 -2.54 10.07
CA LEU A 53 27.02 -1.23 10.72
C LEU A 53 26.90 -0.10 9.69
N ILE A 54 27.67 -0.19 8.61
CA ILE A 54 27.66 0.80 7.53
C ILE A 54 26.29 0.80 6.83
N LEU A 55 25.76 -0.39 6.51
CA LEU A 55 24.46 -0.52 5.86
C LEU A 55 23.31 -0.06 6.75
N GLU A 56 23.35 -0.36 8.06
CA GLU A 56 22.39 0.16 9.03
C GLU A 56 22.38 1.69 9.04
N SER A 57 23.57 2.30 9.11
CA SER A 57 23.73 3.76 9.13
C SER A 57 23.12 4.40 7.90
N ILE A 58 23.51 3.95 6.71
CA ILE A 58 23.01 4.48 5.43
C ILE A 58 21.50 4.33 5.34
N THR A 59 20.97 3.15 5.65
CA THR A 59 19.52 2.89 5.56
C THR A 59 18.74 3.76 6.55
N CYS A 60 19.24 3.92 7.77
CA CYS A 60 18.63 4.77 8.79
C CYS A 60 18.70 6.26 8.46
N HIS A 61 19.68 6.71 7.66
CA HIS A 61 19.75 8.10 7.19
C HIS A 61 18.69 8.42 6.14
N GLN A 62 18.32 7.45 5.30
CA GLN A 62 17.32 7.63 4.26
C GLN A 62 15.89 7.64 4.82
N ILE A 63 15.62 6.85 5.86
CA ILE A 63 14.30 6.69 6.45
C ILE A 63 14.17 7.57 7.71
N PRO A 64 13.13 8.42 7.82
CA PRO A 64 12.87 9.17 9.05
C PRO A 64 12.81 8.26 10.28
N VAL A 65 13.47 8.66 11.37
CA VAL A 65 13.55 7.88 12.62
C VAL A 65 12.17 7.45 13.15
N ALA A 66 11.17 8.31 12.99
CA ALA A 66 9.79 8.03 13.39
C ALA A 66 9.15 6.84 12.64
N LEU A 67 9.73 6.42 11.50
CA LEU A 67 9.26 5.34 10.64
C LEU A 67 10.16 4.10 10.69
N HIS A 68 11.23 4.10 11.49
CA HIS A 68 12.12 2.94 11.61
C HIS A 68 11.38 1.67 12.05
N PRO A 69 10.46 1.69 13.05
CA PRO A 69 9.74 0.47 13.43
C PRO A 69 8.89 -0.11 12.30
N GLU A 70 8.21 0.75 11.54
CA GLU A 70 7.39 0.40 10.38
C GLU A 70 8.26 -0.20 9.26
N ALA A 71 9.38 0.45 8.94
CA ALA A 71 10.33 -0.02 7.93
C ALA A 71 10.93 -1.39 8.30
N PHE A 72 11.33 -1.58 9.55
CA PHE A 72 11.87 -2.86 10.02
C PHE A 72 10.82 -3.96 10.09
N ALA A 73 9.55 -3.64 10.34
CA ALA A 73 8.47 -4.60 10.27
C ALA A 73 8.23 -5.08 8.83
N VAL A 74 8.30 -4.17 7.85
CA VAL A 74 8.24 -4.53 6.42
C VAL A 74 9.42 -5.40 6.03
N LEU A 75 10.65 -5.05 6.42
CA LEU A 75 11.82 -5.88 6.14
C LEU A 75 11.67 -7.27 6.76
N ALA A 76 11.35 -7.35 8.05
CA ALA A 76 11.19 -8.62 8.76
C ALA A 76 10.10 -9.51 8.14
N SER A 77 8.99 -8.91 7.70
CA SER A 77 7.90 -9.63 7.04
C SER A 77 8.21 -10.03 5.60
N SER A 78 9.06 -9.31 4.88
CA SER A 78 9.44 -9.65 3.51
C SER A 78 10.20 -10.99 3.38
N HIS A 79 10.77 -11.48 4.49
CA HIS A 79 11.43 -12.78 4.55
C HIS A 79 10.47 -13.96 4.79
N PHE A 80 9.17 -13.70 4.89
CA PHE A 80 8.18 -14.77 4.79
C PHE A 80 8.18 -15.32 3.37
N GLY A 81 8.65 -16.56 3.21
CA GLY A 81 8.41 -17.35 2.01
C GLY A 81 7.52 -18.54 2.32
N ASP A 82 6.99 -19.17 1.29
CA ASP A 82 5.99 -20.26 1.31
C ASP A 82 6.38 -21.43 2.25
N LYS A 83 7.68 -21.62 2.50
CA LYS A 83 8.23 -22.73 3.29
C LYS A 83 8.45 -22.42 4.77
N THR A 84 8.44 -21.15 5.17
CA THR A 84 8.71 -20.71 6.55
C THR A 84 7.48 -20.10 7.22
N PHE A 85 6.37 -19.99 6.51
CA PHE A 85 5.14 -19.40 7.00
C PHE A 85 4.50 -20.23 8.13
N SER A 86 4.36 -19.62 9.30
CA SER A 86 3.51 -20.11 10.38
C SER A 86 2.79 -18.94 11.05
N ALA A 87 1.55 -19.17 11.48
CA ALA A 87 0.77 -18.17 12.21
C ALA A 87 1.51 -17.66 13.47
N ASP A 88 2.25 -18.54 14.15
CA ASP A 88 3.07 -18.19 15.31
C ASP A 88 4.19 -17.21 14.96
N HIS A 89 4.85 -17.39 13.80
CA HIS A 89 5.89 -16.49 13.34
C HIS A 89 5.28 -15.13 12.97
N ALA A 90 4.16 -15.11 12.23
CA ALA A 90 3.48 -13.88 11.86
C ALA A 90 3.07 -13.09 13.11
N GLN A 91 2.47 -13.78 14.09
CA GLN A 91 2.09 -13.18 15.37
C GLN A 91 3.29 -12.64 16.15
N LYS A 92 4.47 -13.28 16.06
CA LYS A 92 5.70 -12.80 16.68
C LYS A 92 6.22 -11.50 16.05
N ILE A 93 6.24 -11.40 14.72
CA ILE A 93 6.65 -10.15 14.04
C ILE A 93 5.68 -9.02 14.39
N VAL A 94 4.37 -9.30 14.35
CA VAL A 94 3.35 -8.33 14.79
C VAL A 94 3.62 -7.89 16.22
N ASN A 95 3.80 -8.82 17.16
CA ASN A 95 4.06 -8.47 18.57
C ASN A 95 5.33 -7.62 18.74
N ASN A 96 6.42 -7.93 18.04
CA ASN A 96 7.66 -7.13 18.09
C ASN A 96 7.44 -5.71 17.57
N TYR A 97 6.73 -5.57 16.45
CA TYR A 97 6.34 -4.28 15.90
C TYR A 97 5.50 -3.47 16.90
N LEU A 98 4.48 -4.08 17.50
CA LEU A 98 3.63 -3.43 18.50
C LEU A 98 4.41 -2.98 19.75
N LEU A 99 5.39 -3.77 20.17
CA LEU A 99 6.26 -3.45 21.31
C LEU A 99 7.35 -2.43 20.95
N ARG A 100 7.47 -2.04 19.67
CA ARG A 100 8.56 -1.20 19.14
C ARG A 100 9.95 -1.77 19.47
N VAL A 101 10.05 -3.10 19.59
CA VAL A 101 11.30 -3.80 19.83
C VAL A 101 11.87 -4.21 18.48
N PRO A 102 13.15 -3.90 18.17
CA PRO A 102 13.79 -4.43 16.98
C PRO A 102 13.66 -5.95 16.99
N SER A 103 13.05 -6.53 15.95
CA SER A 103 12.69 -7.94 15.97
C SER A 103 13.89 -8.86 16.26
N TYR A 104 15.09 -8.44 15.84
CA TYR A 104 16.41 -9.01 16.12
C TYR A 104 17.47 -7.93 15.81
N PRO A 105 18.76 -8.05 16.21
CA PRO A 105 19.80 -7.29 15.52
C PRO A 105 19.74 -7.68 14.05
N ILE A 106 19.31 -6.76 13.19
CA ILE A 106 19.26 -6.96 11.74
C ILE A 106 20.71 -7.12 11.30
N LYS A 107 21.07 -8.31 10.83
CA LYS A 107 22.38 -8.52 10.24
C LYS A 107 22.31 -8.04 8.80
N TRP A 108 22.46 -6.73 8.62
CA TRP A 108 22.28 -6.09 7.33
C TRP A 108 23.18 -6.68 6.27
N THR A 109 22.55 -7.02 5.15
CA THR A 109 23.18 -7.34 3.88
C THR A 109 22.87 -6.25 2.85
N LEU A 110 23.69 -6.16 1.80
CA LEU A 110 23.44 -5.21 0.71
C LEU A 110 22.06 -5.40 0.06
N ASP A 111 21.57 -6.64 -0.03
CA ASP A 111 20.27 -6.94 -0.62
C ASP A 111 19.11 -6.49 0.28
N GLU A 112 19.23 -6.64 1.60
CA GLU A 112 18.23 -6.11 2.56
C GLU A 112 18.19 -4.58 2.55
N ALA A 113 19.36 -3.92 2.56
CA ALA A 113 19.45 -2.47 2.50
C ALA A 113 18.84 -1.92 1.19
N ARG A 114 19.15 -2.57 0.05
CA ARG A 114 18.56 -2.21 -1.25
C ARG A 114 17.05 -2.42 -1.26
N SER A 115 16.58 -3.61 -0.84
CA SER A 115 15.15 -3.94 -0.81
C SER A 115 14.37 -2.94 0.04
N LEU A 116 14.89 -2.57 1.21
CA LEU A 116 14.24 -1.60 2.08
C LEU A 116 14.25 -0.17 1.50
N ASN A 117 15.32 0.23 0.82
CA ASN A 117 15.36 1.50 0.11
C ASN A 117 14.36 1.53 -1.05
N ASP A 118 14.30 0.47 -1.86
CA ASP A 118 13.39 0.37 -3.00
C ASP A 118 11.93 0.50 -2.54
N ILE A 119 11.52 -0.21 -1.48
CA ILE A 119 10.16 -0.07 -0.94
C ILE A 119 9.92 1.31 -0.32
N HIS A 120 10.91 1.92 0.33
CA HIS A 120 10.80 3.28 0.86
C HIS A 120 10.54 4.31 -0.25
N GLU A 121 11.17 4.15 -1.42
CA GLU A 121 10.92 5.01 -2.58
C GLU A 121 9.49 4.87 -3.10
N HIS A 122 8.97 3.64 -3.20
CA HIS A 122 7.56 3.39 -3.54
C HIS A 122 6.61 4.08 -2.55
N ILE A 123 6.86 3.90 -1.25
CA ILE A 123 6.06 4.48 -0.17
C ILE A 123 6.09 6.02 -0.22
N SER A 124 7.28 6.61 -0.40
CA SER A 124 7.44 8.06 -0.48
C SER A 124 6.65 8.64 -1.65
N CYS A 125 6.74 8.00 -2.83
CA CYS A 125 6.00 8.40 -4.02
C CYS A 125 4.49 8.37 -3.78
N PHE A 126 3.96 7.27 -3.25
CA PHE A 126 2.53 7.14 -2.97
C PHE A 126 2.05 8.09 -1.87
N ALA A 127 2.83 8.29 -0.82
CA ALA A 127 2.49 9.20 0.27
C ALA A 127 2.39 10.65 -0.21
N GLU A 128 3.33 11.11 -1.04
CA GLU A 128 3.34 12.47 -1.58
C GLU A 128 2.20 12.70 -2.59
N GLU A 129 1.93 11.70 -3.43
CA GLU A 129 0.81 11.75 -4.37
C GLU A 129 -0.55 11.72 -3.65
N PHE A 130 -0.70 10.87 -2.62
CA PHE A 130 -1.92 10.79 -1.85
C PHE A 130 -2.16 12.08 -1.07
N ALA A 131 -1.16 12.60 -0.35
CA ALA A 131 -1.29 13.87 0.37
C ALA A 131 -1.70 15.02 -0.57
N SER A 132 -1.12 15.07 -1.77
CA SER A 132 -1.48 16.06 -2.80
C SER A 132 -2.90 15.90 -3.33
N SER A 133 -3.37 14.66 -3.49
CA SER A 133 -4.71 14.33 -3.97
C SER A 133 -5.77 14.59 -2.91
N ALA A 134 -5.49 14.21 -1.67
CA ALA A 134 -6.38 14.36 -0.51
C ALA A 134 -6.77 15.83 -0.25
N LEU A 135 -5.82 16.77 -0.40
CA LEU A 135 -6.11 18.21 -0.28
C LEU A 135 -7.11 18.73 -1.34
N ARG A 136 -7.24 18.04 -2.48
CA ARG A 136 -8.16 18.44 -3.57
C ARG A 136 -9.58 17.95 -3.36
N VAL A 137 -9.79 17.02 -2.42
CA VAL A 137 -11.14 16.48 -2.12
C VAL A 137 -12.00 17.51 -1.38
N TYR A 138 -11.37 18.44 -0.65
CA TYR A 138 -12.09 19.44 0.13
C TYR A 138 -12.77 20.50 -0.76
N PRO A 139 -14.07 20.83 -0.53
CA PRO A 139 -14.85 21.73 -1.39
C PRO A 139 -14.24 23.12 -1.59
N VAL A 140 -13.53 23.62 -0.57
CA VAL A 140 -12.76 24.86 -0.63
C VAL A 140 -11.29 24.47 -0.44
N PRO A 141 -10.60 24.03 -1.51
CA PRO A 141 -9.19 23.71 -1.38
C PRO A 141 -8.46 24.99 -0.94
N PRO A 142 -7.51 24.88 -0.01
CA PRO A 142 -6.74 26.04 0.43
C PRO A 142 -6.07 26.68 -0.78
N LYS A 143 -6.25 27.99 -0.98
CA LYS A 143 -5.70 28.73 -2.14
C LYS A 143 -4.18 28.60 -2.27
N SER A 144 -3.51 28.34 -1.15
CA SER A 144 -2.09 28.02 -1.03
C SER A 144 -1.93 27.06 0.15
N PRO A 145 -2.04 25.74 -0.05
CA PRO A 145 -1.86 24.78 1.04
C PRO A 145 -0.47 24.94 1.62
N LYS A 146 -0.35 24.96 2.95
CA LYS A 146 0.99 24.88 3.55
C LYS A 146 1.61 23.53 3.21
N PRO A 147 2.96 23.44 3.10
CA PRO A 147 3.64 22.16 2.96
C PRO A 147 3.18 21.16 4.02
N VAL A 148 3.12 19.89 3.64
CA VAL A 148 2.84 18.78 4.57
C VAL A 148 3.85 18.82 5.71
N SER A 149 3.39 18.77 6.96
CA SER A 149 4.27 18.78 8.12
C SER A 149 5.05 17.46 8.24
N ILE A 150 6.08 17.42 9.09
CA ILE A 150 6.84 16.18 9.33
C ILE A 150 5.93 15.10 9.93
N THR A 151 5.04 15.46 10.85
CA THR A 151 4.10 14.53 11.50
C THR A 151 3.07 14.00 10.52
N GLU A 152 2.51 14.86 9.68
CA GLU A 152 1.59 14.46 8.60
C GLU A 152 2.28 13.51 7.62
N ARG A 153 3.50 13.86 7.15
CA ARG A 153 4.28 13.00 6.25
C ARG A 153 4.54 11.63 6.87
N SER A 154 4.90 11.58 8.16
CA SER A 154 5.05 10.33 8.90
C SER A 154 3.75 9.52 8.98
N ARG A 155 2.57 10.14 9.14
CA ARG A 155 1.29 9.39 9.11
C ARG A 155 1.00 8.78 7.76
N PHE A 156 1.16 9.55 6.68
CA PHE A 156 0.96 9.03 5.32
C PHE A 156 1.90 7.86 5.05
N MET A 157 3.20 8.05 5.24
CA MET A 157 4.19 6.99 4.99
C MET A 157 3.98 5.79 5.93
N GLY A 158 3.70 6.02 7.21
CA GLY A 158 3.44 4.96 8.19
C GLY A 158 2.18 4.14 7.87
N ALA A 159 1.15 4.74 7.27
CA ALA A 159 0.00 4.00 6.77
C ALA A 159 0.37 3.09 5.58
N PHE A 160 1.13 3.60 4.61
CA PHE A 160 1.63 2.80 3.49
C PHE A 160 2.57 1.67 3.92
N TYR A 161 3.47 1.92 4.88
CA TYR A 161 4.28 0.86 5.47
C TYR A 161 3.42 -0.22 6.13
N ARG A 162 2.39 0.16 6.89
CA ARG A 162 1.47 -0.82 7.51
C ARG A 162 0.71 -1.63 6.49
N PHE A 163 0.33 -1.03 5.35
CA PHE A 163 -0.27 -1.77 4.24
C PHE A 163 0.70 -2.77 3.61
N GLU A 164 1.94 -2.37 3.34
CA GLU A 164 2.95 -3.30 2.81
C GLU A 164 3.23 -4.43 3.81
N PHE A 165 3.32 -4.09 5.10
CA PHE A 165 3.48 -5.06 6.18
C PHE A 165 2.30 -6.05 6.21
N TYR A 166 1.08 -5.54 6.06
CA TYR A 166 -0.13 -6.37 5.95
C TYR A 166 -0.05 -7.31 4.74
N CYS A 167 0.32 -6.79 3.58
CA CYS A 167 0.47 -7.57 2.35
C CYS A 167 1.47 -8.72 2.56
N ASN A 168 2.64 -8.44 3.12
CA ASN A 168 3.66 -9.47 3.38
C ASN A 168 3.19 -10.57 4.35
N LEU A 169 2.37 -10.21 5.34
CA LEU A 169 1.88 -11.17 6.32
C LEU A 169 0.73 -12.05 5.81
N PHE A 170 -0.14 -11.50 4.96
CA PHE A 170 -1.44 -12.11 4.66
C PHE A 170 -1.67 -12.43 3.19
N ARG A 171 -0.67 -12.22 2.30
CA ARG A 171 -0.76 -12.56 0.87
C ARG A 171 -1.11 -14.03 0.63
N GLU A 172 -0.52 -14.99 1.34
CA GLU A 172 -0.74 -16.42 1.06
C GLU A 172 -1.77 -17.09 1.97
N TYR A 173 -2.20 -16.40 3.04
CA TYR A 173 -3.05 -17.00 4.06
C TYR A 173 -4.13 -16.04 4.58
N PRO A 174 -5.12 -15.70 3.74
CA PRO A 174 -6.21 -14.81 4.12
C PRO A 174 -7.18 -15.40 5.15
N LYS A 175 -6.99 -16.65 5.61
CA LYS A 175 -7.97 -17.35 6.46
C LYS A 175 -7.53 -17.45 7.91
N GLN A 176 -8.03 -16.51 8.73
CA GLN A 176 -8.63 -16.69 10.07
C GLN A 176 -8.47 -15.42 10.91
N GLY A 177 -9.60 -14.75 11.22
CA GLY A 177 -9.79 -13.91 12.40
C GLY A 177 -8.60 -13.01 12.71
N ASP A 178 -8.28 -12.13 11.77
CA ASP A 178 -7.04 -11.38 11.75
C ASP A 178 -6.88 -10.51 13.02
N PRO A 179 -5.94 -10.84 13.91
CA PRO A 179 -5.72 -10.03 15.09
C PRO A 179 -5.09 -8.69 14.75
N PHE A 180 -4.51 -8.49 13.56
CA PHE A 180 -3.74 -7.30 13.19
C PHE A 180 -4.56 -6.02 13.41
N VAL A 181 -5.69 -5.87 12.72
CA VAL A 181 -6.58 -4.69 12.83
C VAL A 181 -7.06 -4.50 14.27
N SER A 182 -7.27 -5.59 15.02
CA SER A 182 -7.69 -5.54 16.44
C SER A 182 -6.63 -5.01 17.40
N ARG A 183 -5.37 -4.86 16.96
CA ARG A 183 -4.29 -4.30 17.79
C ARG A 183 -4.16 -2.78 17.69
N PHE A 184 -4.83 -2.15 16.75
CA PHE A 184 -4.75 -0.71 16.52
C PHE A 184 -6.02 0.00 16.97
N ALA A 185 -5.86 1.27 17.31
CA ALA A 185 -6.97 2.16 17.61
C ALA A 185 -7.82 2.43 16.35
N PRO A 186 -9.10 2.82 16.50
CA PRO A 186 -9.99 3.01 15.36
C PRO A 186 -9.48 4.03 14.32
N TRP A 187 -8.89 5.15 14.76
CA TRP A 187 -8.32 6.15 13.84
C TRP A 187 -7.06 5.65 13.14
N GLU A 188 -6.27 4.79 13.77
CA GLU A 188 -5.09 4.18 13.15
C GLU A 188 -5.50 3.20 12.04
N ASN A 189 -6.60 2.47 12.24
CA ASN A 189 -7.20 1.62 11.22
C ASN A 189 -7.88 2.45 10.13
N GLU A 190 -8.52 3.57 10.46
CA GLU A 190 -9.06 4.52 9.48
C GLU A 190 -7.97 5.15 8.60
N GLN A 191 -6.74 5.33 9.12
CA GLN A 191 -5.60 5.73 8.28
C GLN A 191 -5.26 4.64 7.25
N LEU A 192 -5.26 3.37 7.66
CA LEU A 192 -5.05 2.24 6.76
C LEU A 192 -6.20 2.10 5.75
N ALA A 193 -7.44 2.30 6.18
CA ALA A 193 -8.62 2.35 5.33
C ALA A 193 -8.54 3.50 4.30
N SER A 194 -8.00 4.66 4.69
CA SER A 194 -7.84 5.82 3.81
C SER A 194 -6.87 5.54 2.67
N ILE A 195 -5.74 4.89 2.95
CA ILE A 195 -4.82 4.51 1.88
C ILE A 195 -5.36 3.34 1.04
N TYR A 196 -6.17 2.45 1.62
CA TYR A 196 -6.82 1.38 0.88
C TYR A 196 -7.77 1.97 -0.17
N ASP A 197 -8.65 2.90 0.20
CA ASP A 197 -9.55 3.57 -0.76
C ASP A 197 -8.76 4.30 -1.86
N TYR A 198 -7.66 4.96 -1.49
CA TYR A 198 -6.77 5.61 -2.46
C TYR A 198 -6.14 4.62 -3.44
N LEU A 199 -5.58 3.51 -2.94
CA LEU A 199 -4.97 2.48 -3.78
C LEU A 199 -6.00 1.77 -4.64
N PHE A 200 -7.19 1.51 -4.09
CA PHE A 200 -8.33 0.97 -4.82
C PHE A 200 -8.69 1.87 -5.99
N ASP A 201 -8.91 3.18 -5.78
CA ASP A 201 -9.17 4.13 -6.87
C ASP A 201 -8.06 4.19 -7.91
N LYS A 202 -6.81 3.95 -7.48
CA LYS A 202 -5.65 3.90 -8.36
C LYS A 202 -5.55 2.64 -9.21
N ILE A 203 -6.37 1.62 -8.96
CA ILE A 203 -6.42 0.42 -9.81
C ILE A 203 -7.80 0.16 -10.42
N THR A 204 -8.90 0.71 -9.87
CA THR A 204 -10.28 0.53 -10.33
C THR A 204 -10.70 1.64 -11.35
N PRO A 205 -11.95 1.68 -11.89
CA PRO A 205 -12.32 2.33 -13.17
C PRO A 205 -11.80 3.75 -13.47
N GLY A 206 -11.44 4.55 -12.46
CA GLY A 206 -10.78 5.85 -12.66
C GLY A 206 -9.34 5.75 -13.18
N THR A 207 -8.72 4.58 -13.05
CA THR A 207 -7.42 4.23 -13.59
C THR A 207 -7.56 3.06 -14.54
N LEU A 208 -7.21 3.31 -15.80
CA LEU A 208 -7.45 2.44 -16.94
C LEU A 208 -6.88 1.00 -16.77
N ALA A 209 -6.11 0.67 -15.73
CA ALA A 209 -5.36 -0.58 -15.68
C ALA A 209 -6.23 -1.84 -15.51
N PHE A 210 -7.02 -1.93 -14.43
CA PHE A 210 -7.89 -3.10 -14.21
C PHE A 210 -9.10 -3.05 -15.13
N HIS A 211 -9.71 -1.87 -15.31
CA HIS A 211 -10.90 -1.70 -16.12
C HIS A 211 -10.68 -2.03 -17.60
N ASP A 212 -9.57 -1.61 -18.20
CA ASP A 212 -9.24 -1.97 -19.60
C ASP A 212 -9.10 -3.48 -19.77
N ILE A 213 -8.61 -4.20 -18.76
CA ILE A 213 -8.57 -5.67 -18.79
C ILE A 213 -9.97 -6.25 -18.60
N THR A 214 -10.69 -5.89 -17.54
CA THR A 214 -12.00 -6.51 -17.26
C THR A 214 -13.06 -6.19 -18.31
N GLU A 215 -13.01 -5.02 -18.93
CA GLU A 215 -13.92 -4.60 -20.00
C GLU A 215 -13.60 -5.29 -21.33
N HIS A 216 -12.31 -5.43 -21.69
CA HIS A 216 -11.92 -5.76 -23.05
C HIS A 216 -11.24 -7.11 -23.24
N ASP A 217 -10.63 -7.67 -22.20
CA ASP A 217 -9.90 -8.92 -22.32
C ASP A 217 -10.84 -10.10 -22.55
N ILE A 218 -10.58 -10.90 -23.59
CA ILE A 218 -11.46 -12.00 -24.00
C ILE A 218 -11.53 -13.11 -22.94
N GLU A 219 -10.38 -13.49 -22.35
CA GLU A 219 -10.33 -14.56 -21.35
C GLU A 219 -11.04 -14.15 -20.06
N TRP A 220 -10.80 -12.92 -19.60
CA TRP A 220 -11.47 -12.38 -18.42
C TRP A 220 -12.97 -12.17 -18.64
N GLY A 221 -13.38 -11.91 -19.88
CA GLY A 221 -14.79 -11.86 -20.27
C GLY A 221 -15.48 -13.22 -20.22
N GLU A 222 -14.74 -14.31 -20.50
CA GLU A 222 -15.25 -15.68 -20.37
C GLU A 222 -15.35 -16.13 -18.91
N LEU A 223 -14.49 -15.61 -18.03
CA LEU A 223 -14.49 -15.85 -16.58
C LEU A 223 -15.46 -14.92 -15.80
N PRO A 224 -16.56 -14.51 -16.43
CA PRO A 224 -17.31 -13.25 -16.23
C PRO A 224 -16.78 -12.31 -15.12
N VAL A 225 -15.57 -11.78 -15.27
CA VAL A 225 -15.00 -10.87 -14.26
C VAL A 225 -15.76 -9.54 -14.27
N PRO A 226 -16.28 -9.07 -13.11
CA PRO A 226 -17.01 -7.82 -13.02
C PRO A 226 -16.23 -6.62 -13.57
N PHE A 227 -16.91 -5.78 -14.37
CA PHE A 227 -16.44 -4.47 -14.82
C PHE A 227 -17.53 -3.40 -14.66
N GLY A 228 -17.14 -2.12 -14.68
CA GLY A 228 -18.02 -1.00 -14.32
C GLY A 228 -17.96 -0.69 -12.82
N ASP A 229 -19.11 -0.74 -12.13
CA ASP A 229 -19.20 -0.53 -10.68
C ASP A 229 -18.75 -1.79 -9.93
N VAL A 230 -17.44 -1.90 -9.68
CA VAL A 230 -16.83 -3.07 -9.04
C VAL A 230 -16.79 -2.86 -7.53
N SER A 231 -17.30 -3.86 -6.80
CA SER A 231 -17.30 -3.91 -5.34
C SER A 231 -15.88 -3.94 -4.75
N GLU A 232 -15.67 -3.25 -3.63
CA GLU A 232 -14.44 -3.35 -2.81
C GLU A 232 -14.19 -4.76 -2.25
N TYR A 233 -15.19 -5.64 -2.31
CA TYR A 233 -15.09 -7.05 -1.93
C TYR A 233 -14.77 -7.98 -3.11
N GLU A 234 -14.49 -7.45 -4.31
CA GLU A 234 -14.14 -8.26 -5.48
C GLU A 234 -12.84 -9.05 -5.23
N PRO A 235 -12.88 -10.39 -5.17
CA PRO A 235 -11.74 -11.19 -4.72
C PRO A 235 -10.46 -11.02 -5.54
N ARG A 236 -10.59 -10.75 -6.85
CA ARG A 236 -9.44 -10.50 -7.73
C ARG A 236 -8.78 -9.15 -7.47
N LEU A 237 -9.55 -8.12 -7.16
CA LEU A 237 -9.01 -6.82 -6.77
C LEU A 237 -8.28 -6.90 -5.43
N ASN A 238 -8.86 -7.62 -4.46
CA ASN A 238 -8.20 -7.88 -3.18
C ASN A 238 -6.89 -8.66 -3.36
N TYR A 239 -6.85 -9.61 -4.29
CA TYR A 239 -5.60 -10.29 -4.64
C TYR A 239 -4.57 -9.31 -5.21
N ILE A 240 -4.94 -8.51 -6.22
CA ILE A 240 -4.05 -7.50 -6.83
C ILE A 240 -3.49 -6.53 -5.78
N LEU A 241 -4.34 -6.05 -4.87
CA LEU A 241 -3.91 -5.17 -3.77
C LEU A 241 -2.92 -5.85 -2.83
N SER A 242 -3.14 -7.12 -2.52
CA SER A 242 -2.26 -7.90 -1.63
C SER A 242 -0.86 -8.20 -2.20
N MET A 243 -0.65 -7.96 -3.50
CA MET A 243 0.67 -8.09 -4.13
C MET A 243 1.65 -6.98 -3.69
N GLY A 244 1.16 -5.94 -3.01
CA GLY A 244 1.99 -4.90 -2.41
C GLY A 244 2.30 -3.72 -3.33
N LEU A 245 2.92 -2.69 -2.76
CA LEU A 245 3.07 -1.36 -3.37
C LEU A 245 3.97 -1.36 -4.61
N ALA A 246 5.02 -2.20 -4.63
CA ALA A 246 5.92 -2.31 -5.78
C ALA A 246 5.17 -2.84 -7.01
N PHE A 247 4.31 -3.86 -6.83
CA PHE A 247 3.47 -4.41 -7.89
C PHE A 247 2.43 -3.40 -8.34
N LEU A 248 1.71 -2.78 -7.39
CA LEU A 248 0.67 -1.79 -7.69
C LEU A 248 1.22 -0.63 -8.52
N ARG A 249 2.43 -0.13 -8.21
CA ARG A 249 3.06 0.93 -9.01
C ARG A 249 3.33 0.50 -10.45
N GLN A 250 3.70 -0.77 -10.68
CA GLN A 250 3.89 -1.29 -12.04
C GLN A 250 2.57 -1.34 -12.81
N VAL A 251 1.50 -1.81 -12.16
CA VAL A 251 0.16 -1.85 -12.75
C VAL A 251 -0.34 -0.44 -13.09
N ILE A 252 -0.17 0.51 -12.18
CA ILE A 252 -0.57 1.92 -12.37
C ILE A 252 0.23 2.58 -13.50
N ALA A 253 1.53 2.29 -13.60
CA ALA A 253 2.41 2.85 -14.61
C ALA A 253 2.19 2.23 -16.02
N ALA A 254 1.56 1.06 -16.10
CA ALA A 254 1.31 0.38 -17.37
C ALA A 254 0.26 1.15 -18.20
N SER A 255 0.69 1.70 -19.34
CA SER A 255 -0.13 2.55 -20.20
C SER A 255 -0.84 1.83 -21.35
N THR A 256 -0.46 0.57 -21.63
CA THR A 256 -0.97 -0.23 -22.76
C THR A 256 -1.64 -1.50 -22.27
N TYR A 257 -2.67 -1.96 -22.98
CA TYR A 257 -3.34 -3.23 -22.74
C TYR A 257 -2.34 -4.39 -22.61
N GLU A 258 -1.36 -4.52 -23.52
CA GLU A 258 -0.43 -5.66 -23.53
C GLU A 258 0.52 -5.65 -22.33
N ALA A 259 0.80 -4.48 -21.76
CA ALA A 259 1.62 -4.36 -20.55
C ALA A 259 0.80 -4.74 -19.31
N ARG A 260 -0.46 -4.28 -19.24
CA ARG A 260 -1.41 -4.62 -18.16
C ARG A 260 -1.74 -6.09 -18.16
N HIS A 261 -2.07 -6.64 -19.34
CA HIS A 261 -2.35 -8.05 -19.54
C HIS A 261 -1.15 -8.88 -19.09
N ARG A 262 0.09 -8.54 -19.48
CA ARG A 262 1.28 -9.28 -18.99
C ARG A 262 1.46 -9.27 -17.47
N LEU A 263 1.06 -8.20 -16.79
CA LEU A 263 1.15 -8.11 -15.33
C LEU A 263 0.02 -8.87 -14.62
N LEU A 264 -1.15 -8.98 -15.27
CA LEU A 264 -2.38 -9.50 -14.68
C LEU A 264 -2.77 -10.90 -15.20
N ALA A 265 -2.17 -11.38 -16.29
CA ALA A 265 -2.55 -12.64 -16.95
C ALA A 265 -2.40 -13.86 -16.04
N ASP A 266 -1.34 -13.89 -15.24
CA ASP A 266 -1.07 -15.01 -14.32
C ASP A 266 -1.88 -14.93 -13.02
N ILE A 267 -2.71 -13.89 -12.86
CA ILE A 267 -3.58 -13.71 -11.69
C ILE A 267 -4.85 -14.54 -11.87
N HIS A 268 -4.75 -15.81 -11.50
CA HIS A 268 -5.89 -16.72 -11.40
C HIS A 268 -6.39 -16.89 -9.96
N ASP A 269 -5.60 -16.43 -8.99
CA ASP A 269 -5.95 -16.49 -7.57
C ASP A 269 -6.97 -15.41 -7.19
N SER A 270 -7.58 -15.61 -6.03
CA SER A 270 -8.65 -14.75 -5.52
C SER A 270 -8.59 -14.69 -4.00
N HIS A 271 -8.55 -13.48 -3.47
CA HIS A 271 -8.59 -13.24 -2.02
C HIS A 271 -9.99 -12.86 -1.59
N TYR A 272 -10.71 -13.87 -1.10
CA TYR A 272 -12.04 -13.71 -0.52
C TYR A 272 -12.02 -13.03 0.85
N PHE A 273 -10.84 -12.79 1.42
CA PHE A 273 -10.69 -12.09 2.69
C PHE A 273 -9.43 -11.22 2.63
N PHE A 274 -9.59 -9.91 2.80
CA PHE A 274 -8.49 -8.95 2.85
C PHE A 274 -8.84 -7.80 3.83
N LEU A 275 -8.29 -6.60 3.62
CA LEU A 275 -8.49 -5.46 4.52
C LEU A 275 -9.97 -5.07 4.74
N PRO A 276 -10.84 -4.95 3.71
CA PRO A 276 -12.26 -4.65 3.93
C PRO A 276 -12.94 -5.63 4.88
N ASP A 277 -12.66 -6.92 4.72
CA ASP A 277 -13.21 -7.97 5.56
C ASP A 277 -12.64 -7.89 6.98
N ALA A 278 -11.34 -7.63 7.14
CA ALA A 278 -10.70 -7.45 8.44
C ALA A 278 -11.26 -6.24 9.21
N PHE A 279 -11.54 -5.13 8.52
CA PHE A 279 -12.21 -3.96 9.12
C PHE A 279 -13.64 -4.29 9.55
N GLN A 280 -14.37 -5.06 8.73
CA GLN A 280 -15.72 -5.47 9.05
C GLN A 280 -15.77 -6.44 10.23
N GLU A 281 -14.85 -7.40 10.31
CA GLU A 281 -14.69 -8.29 11.46
C GLU A 281 -14.39 -7.50 12.74
N TRP A 282 -13.51 -6.49 12.66
CA TRP A 282 -13.23 -5.61 13.79
C TRP A 282 -14.50 -4.88 14.28
N CYS A 283 -15.28 -4.33 13.35
CA CYS A 283 -16.53 -3.62 13.65
C CYS A 283 -17.61 -4.54 14.23
N ASN A 284 -17.57 -5.83 13.90
CA ASN A 284 -18.47 -6.86 14.41
C ASN A 284 -17.98 -7.52 15.71
N SER A 285 -16.77 -7.17 16.19
CA SER A 285 -16.16 -7.80 17.36
C SER A 285 -16.86 -7.41 18.66
N THR A 286 -16.71 -8.24 19.70
CA THR A 286 -17.32 -7.97 21.03
C THR A 286 -16.74 -6.75 21.74
N ARG A 287 -15.57 -6.25 21.30
CA ARG A 287 -14.97 -4.99 21.79
C ARG A 287 -15.78 -3.77 21.34
N VAL A 288 -16.54 -3.93 20.27
CA VAL A 288 -17.37 -2.88 19.70
C VAL A 288 -18.81 -3.18 20.08
N HIS A 289 -19.45 -2.25 20.79
CA HIS A 289 -20.89 -2.31 21.01
C HIS A 289 -21.58 -1.94 19.69
N TYR A 290 -21.73 -2.93 18.80
CA TYR A 290 -22.21 -2.80 17.43
C TYR A 290 -23.48 -1.95 17.29
N HIS A 291 -24.39 -2.03 18.27
CA HIS A 291 -25.68 -1.32 18.28
C HIS A 291 -25.69 -0.02 19.11
N SER A 292 -24.55 0.38 19.67
CA SER A 292 -24.40 1.61 20.43
C SER A 292 -23.62 2.63 19.63
N THR A 293 -24.02 3.89 19.76
CA THR A 293 -23.29 5.02 19.22
C THR A 293 -22.11 5.40 20.12
N LEU A 294 -21.08 6.04 19.58
CA LEU A 294 -19.94 6.49 20.40
C LEU A 294 -20.37 7.44 21.54
N TYR A 295 -21.43 8.24 21.32
CA TYR A 295 -22.02 9.11 22.34
C TYR A 295 -22.57 8.32 23.55
N GLU A 296 -23.09 7.12 23.32
CA GLU A 296 -23.63 6.25 24.37
C GLU A 296 -22.55 5.48 25.14
N TYR A 297 -21.30 5.49 24.67
CA TYR A 297 -20.20 4.83 25.37
C TYR A 297 -19.90 5.57 26.68
N ASN A 298 -19.80 4.82 27.76
CA ASN A 298 -19.25 5.35 29.01
C ASN A 298 -17.71 5.51 28.90
N GLU A 299 -17.10 6.14 29.90
CA GLU A 299 -15.66 6.40 29.88
C GLU A 299 -14.81 5.11 29.91
N ASP A 300 -15.29 4.01 30.51
CA ASP A 300 -14.56 2.73 30.48
C ASP A 300 -14.59 2.12 29.08
N MET A 301 -15.74 2.12 28.41
CA MET A 301 -15.89 1.66 27.02
C MET A 301 -15.05 2.50 26.06
N LYS A 302 -15.05 3.83 26.24
CA LYS A 302 -14.16 4.71 25.45
C LYS A 302 -12.71 4.37 25.70
N ARG A 303 -12.28 4.16 26.95
CA ARG A 303 -10.90 3.77 27.25
C ARG A 303 -10.53 2.43 26.63
N GLU A 304 -11.38 1.41 26.71
CA GLU A 304 -11.11 0.11 26.07
C GLU A 304 -10.96 0.25 24.54
N LEU A 305 -11.74 1.14 23.92
CA LEU A 305 -11.69 1.42 22.49
C LEU A 305 -10.50 2.30 22.06
N ILE A 306 -10.11 3.27 22.90
CA ILE A 306 -9.27 4.43 22.55
C ILE A 306 -7.89 4.40 23.22
N ASP A 307 -7.69 3.74 24.37
CA ASP A 307 -6.42 3.77 25.13
C ASP A 307 -5.40 2.71 24.66
N HIS A 308 -5.58 2.15 23.46
CA HIS A 308 -4.62 1.23 22.84
C HIS A 308 -3.96 1.79 21.56
N PRO A 309 -3.52 3.06 21.48
CA PRO A 309 -2.73 3.49 20.34
C PRO A 309 -1.37 2.79 20.37
N VAL A 310 -1.05 2.11 19.27
CA VAL A 310 0.27 1.52 19.05
C VAL A 310 1.24 2.59 18.57
N LEU A 311 0.72 3.62 17.91
CA LEU A 311 1.46 4.76 17.40
C LEU A 311 1.37 5.90 18.42
N THR A 312 2.52 6.31 18.95
CA THR A 312 2.61 7.54 19.73
C THR A 312 2.56 8.73 18.78
N ASP A 313 1.37 9.29 18.58
CA ASP A 313 1.20 10.52 17.80
C ASP A 313 1.38 11.74 18.71
N PRO A 314 2.32 12.66 18.42
CA PRO A 314 2.45 13.90 19.18
C PRO A 314 1.27 14.87 18.98
N ASP A 315 0.45 14.67 17.94
CA ASP A 315 -0.71 15.49 17.62
C ASP A 315 -2.01 14.69 17.78
N GLY A 316 -2.98 15.25 18.50
CA GLY A 316 -4.27 14.61 18.77
C GLY A 316 -5.25 14.63 17.59
N GLY A 317 -4.90 15.30 16.48
CA GLY A 317 -5.78 15.58 15.35
C GLY A 317 -6.52 14.35 14.81
N PRO A 318 -5.83 13.24 14.47
CA PRO A 318 -6.48 12.03 13.97
C PRO A 318 -7.55 11.48 14.93
N ARG A 319 -7.22 11.38 16.23
CA ARG A 319 -8.13 10.87 17.27
C ARG A 319 -9.31 11.80 17.46
N GLU A 320 -9.07 13.10 17.57
CA GLU A 320 -10.09 14.11 17.80
C GLU A 320 -11.08 14.16 16.63
N MET A 321 -10.57 14.19 15.40
CA MET A 321 -11.40 14.23 14.20
C MET A 321 -12.19 12.94 14.00
N TRP A 322 -11.56 11.78 14.24
CA TRP A 322 -12.28 10.50 14.21
C TRP A 322 -13.42 10.48 15.23
N SER A 323 -13.15 10.87 16.47
CA SER A 323 -14.15 10.89 17.55
C SER A 323 -15.30 11.84 17.22
N TYR A 324 -14.98 13.00 16.63
CA TYR A 324 -15.96 13.98 16.20
C TYR A 324 -16.92 13.42 15.14
N ILE A 325 -16.38 12.86 14.05
CA ILE A 325 -17.20 12.28 12.96
C ILE A 325 -18.03 11.09 13.43
N HIS A 326 -17.48 10.26 14.31
CA HIS A 326 -18.13 9.02 14.75
C HIS A 326 -19.01 9.18 15.99
N THR A 327 -19.14 10.39 16.55
CA THR A 327 -19.88 10.64 17.80
C THR A 327 -21.29 10.02 17.78
N PHE A 328 -22.00 10.12 16.67
CA PHE A 328 -23.37 9.61 16.53
C PHE A 328 -23.48 8.38 15.62
N LYS A 329 -22.36 7.77 15.24
CA LYS A 329 -22.31 6.57 14.40
C LYS A 329 -22.34 5.34 15.27
N TYR A 330 -22.92 4.25 14.77
CA TYR A 330 -22.91 2.98 15.48
C TYR A 330 -21.54 2.33 15.44
N GLY A 331 -21.23 1.47 16.41
CA GLY A 331 -19.96 0.74 16.45
C GLY A 331 -19.59 0.05 15.14
N ARG A 332 -20.59 -0.45 14.40
CA ARG A 332 -20.41 -1.07 13.09
C ARG A 332 -19.86 -0.15 11.98
N GLU A 333 -19.87 1.15 12.22
CA GLU A 333 -19.49 2.21 11.28
C GLU A 333 -18.22 2.93 11.72
N PHE A 334 -17.53 2.42 12.75
CA PHE A 334 -16.34 3.06 13.32
C PHE A 334 -15.11 3.03 12.43
N ILE A 335 -15.03 2.05 11.52
CA ILE A 335 -13.95 1.89 10.55
C ILE A 335 -14.56 1.54 9.20
N PHE A 336 -13.99 2.10 8.13
CA PHE A 336 -14.30 1.77 6.74
C PHE A 336 -15.79 1.91 6.39
N CYS A 337 -16.50 2.82 7.06
CA CYS A 337 -17.90 3.12 6.75
C CYS A 337 -18.03 3.66 5.32
N PRO A 338 -18.87 3.07 4.44
CA PRO A 338 -19.02 3.55 3.06
C PRO A 338 -19.38 5.04 2.97
N SER A 339 -20.19 5.55 3.91
CA SER A 339 -20.58 6.97 3.94
C SER A 339 -19.42 7.94 4.19
N HIS A 340 -18.30 7.46 4.73
CA HIS A 340 -17.11 8.28 5.02
C HIS A 340 -16.02 8.14 3.96
N ARG A 341 -16.26 7.45 2.84
CA ARG A 341 -15.28 7.22 1.77
C ARG A 341 -14.62 8.51 1.28
N ARG A 342 -15.39 9.58 1.02
CA ARG A 342 -14.82 10.88 0.62
C ARG A 342 -13.96 11.51 1.70
N LEU A 343 -14.33 11.37 2.98
CA LEU A 343 -13.51 11.86 4.09
C LEU A 343 -12.17 11.11 4.14
N ARG A 344 -12.20 9.79 3.96
CA ARG A 344 -11.01 8.93 3.86
C ARG A 344 -10.11 9.31 2.69
N LEU A 345 -10.68 9.51 1.49
CA LEU A 345 -9.94 10.04 0.33
C LEU A 345 -9.39 11.45 0.58
N GLY A 346 -10.07 12.25 1.40
CA GLY A 346 -9.58 13.54 1.89
C GLY A 346 -8.50 13.42 2.98
N GLY A 347 -8.20 12.23 3.49
CA GLY A 347 -7.21 12.00 4.52
C GLY A 347 -7.59 12.62 5.87
N TYR A 348 -8.87 12.63 6.25
CA TYR A 348 -9.34 13.34 7.45
C TYR A 348 -8.69 12.90 8.78
N VAL A 349 -8.08 11.70 8.83
CA VAL A 349 -7.28 11.16 9.95
C VAL A 349 -5.76 11.22 9.71
N MET A 350 -5.30 11.89 8.66
CA MET A 350 -3.89 12.04 8.29
C MET A 350 -3.31 13.41 8.64
N TRP A 351 -4.16 14.43 8.69
CA TRP A 351 -3.75 15.82 8.89
C TRP A 351 -3.56 16.18 10.37
N ASP A 352 -2.67 17.14 10.64
CA ASP A 352 -2.53 17.71 11.98
C ASP A 352 -3.78 18.50 12.38
N VAL A 353 -4.07 18.57 13.69
CA VAL A 353 -5.22 19.30 14.23
C VAL A 353 -5.28 20.75 13.74
N VAL A 354 -4.12 21.42 13.66
CA VAL A 354 -4.02 22.81 13.20
C VAL A 354 -4.44 22.95 11.75
N ARG A 355 -4.04 22.00 10.87
CA ARG A 355 -4.43 22.05 9.46
C ARG A 355 -5.93 21.80 9.31
N LEU A 356 -6.45 20.79 9.99
CA LEU A 356 -7.87 20.45 9.99
C LEU A 356 -8.73 21.66 10.39
N GLN A 357 -8.36 22.34 11.48
CA GLN A 357 -9.13 23.47 12.02
C GLN A 357 -8.94 24.77 11.24
N VAL A 358 -7.72 25.09 10.82
CA VAL A 358 -7.37 26.43 10.31
C VAL A 358 -7.38 26.48 8.77
N GLU A 359 -6.84 25.47 8.11
CA GLU A 359 -6.65 25.49 6.65
C GLU A 359 -7.79 24.82 5.90
N LEU A 360 -8.23 23.66 6.41
CA LEU A 360 -9.33 22.90 5.82
C LEU A 360 -10.69 23.35 6.32
N GLY A 361 -10.71 24.23 7.32
CA GLY A 361 -11.94 24.85 7.83
C GLY A 361 -12.92 23.85 8.43
N LEU A 362 -12.46 22.65 8.83
CA LEU A 362 -13.28 21.58 9.41
C LEU A 362 -13.73 21.97 10.82
N SER A 363 -14.59 22.98 10.83
CA SER A 363 -15.54 23.31 11.88
C SER A 363 -16.73 22.36 11.75
N SER A 364 -17.52 22.26 12.82
CA SER A 364 -18.61 21.31 12.97
C SER A 364 -19.71 21.35 11.89
N LEU A 365 -19.72 22.34 10.99
CA LEU A 365 -20.71 22.48 9.91
C LEU A 365 -20.19 22.05 8.52
N GLN A 366 -18.87 22.06 8.28
CA GLN A 366 -18.28 21.74 6.95
C GLN A 366 -18.03 20.24 6.74
N VAL A 367 -17.81 19.48 7.83
CA VAL A 367 -17.70 18.02 7.80
C VAL A 367 -18.97 17.37 7.22
N TRP A 368 -20.14 17.88 7.59
CA TRP A 368 -21.43 17.41 7.05
C TRP A 368 -21.62 17.74 5.57
N GLN A 369 -20.99 18.79 5.05
CA GLN A 369 -21.06 19.11 3.62
C GLN A 369 -20.24 18.10 2.79
N LEU A 370 -19.10 17.62 3.30
CA LEU A 370 -18.33 16.55 2.67
C LEU A 370 -19.05 15.18 2.67
N GLU A 371 -19.87 14.91 3.69
CA GLU A 371 -20.71 13.69 3.73
C GLU A 371 -21.92 13.78 2.77
N ASN A 372 -22.47 14.98 2.56
CA ASN A 372 -23.75 15.17 1.87
C ASN A 372 -23.63 15.73 0.43
N ASP A 373 -22.57 16.45 0.10
CA ASP A 373 -22.23 16.81 -1.28
C ASP A 373 -21.52 15.63 -1.93
N VAL A 374 -22.29 14.62 -2.33
CA VAL A 374 -21.85 13.54 -3.22
C VAL A 374 -22.14 13.97 -4.66
N PRO A 375 -21.28 14.73 -5.35
CA PRO A 375 -21.28 14.63 -6.81
C PRO A 375 -20.90 13.19 -7.16
N ASP A 376 -21.61 12.58 -8.11
CA ASP A 376 -21.36 11.24 -8.66
C ASP A 376 -19.86 10.96 -8.69
N ASP A 377 -19.43 9.78 -8.23
CA ASP A 377 -18.04 9.35 -8.31
C ASP A 377 -17.52 9.61 -9.73
N PRO A 378 -16.32 10.21 -9.89
CA PRO A 378 -15.86 10.66 -11.19
C PRO A 378 -15.75 9.47 -12.14
N ILE A 379 -16.66 9.43 -13.12
CA ILE A 379 -16.57 8.65 -14.36
C ILE A 379 -16.38 7.14 -14.12
N ILE A 380 -17.25 6.51 -13.32
CA ILE A 380 -17.53 5.09 -13.57
C ILE A 380 -18.44 5.07 -14.80
N PRO A 381 -18.03 4.48 -15.94
CA PRO A 381 -18.94 4.35 -17.07
C PRO A 381 -20.14 3.52 -16.60
N LYS A 382 -21.32 4.14 -16.60
CA LYS A 382 -22.56 3.47 -16.19
C LYS A 382 -23.00 2.54 -17.32
N TYR A 383 -22.48 1.31 -17.33
CA TYR A 383 -22.99 0.25 -18.19
C TYR A 383 -24.33 -0.25 -17.65
N SER A 384 -25.29 -0.44 -18.54
CA SER A 384 -26.49 -1.20 -18.19
C SER A 384 -26.16 -2.68 -18.00
N GLN A 385 -26.93 -3.37 -17.17
CA GLN A 385 -26.77 -4.83 -17.00
C GLN A 385 -26.84 -5.59 -18.33
N ALA A 386 -27.62 -5.09 -19.30
CA ALA A 386 -27.72 -5.67 -20.63
C ALA A 386 -26.44 -5.50 -21.45
N GLU A 387 -25.74 -4.37 -21.33
CA GLU A 387 -24.45 -4.14 -21.99
C GLU A 387 -23.35 -5.01 -21.40
N ILE A 388 -23.32 -5.13 -20.07
CA ILE A 388 -22.40 -6.03 -19.36
C ILE A 388 -22.61 -7.46 -19.81
N GLN A 389 -23.88 -7.94 -19.81
CA GLN A 389 -24.20 -9.29 -20.25
C GLN A 389 -23.82 -9.55 -21.70
N TYR A 390 -24.13 -8.59 -22.61
CA TYR A 390 -23.75 -8.70 -24.02
C TYR A 390 -22.23 -8.81 -24.20
N SER A 391 -21.45 -8.03 -23.45
CA SER A 391 -19.98 -8.10 -23.47
C SER A 391 -19.48 -9.49 -23.08
N TYR A 392 -20.01 -10.06 -21.99
CA TYR A 392 -19.65 -11.42 -21.56
C TYR A 392 -20.02 -12.47 -22.61
N ASP A 393 -21.26 -12.45 -23.10
CA ASP A 393 -21.73 -13.42 -24.09
C ASP A 393 -20.84 -13.38 -25.34
N ARG A 394 -20.52 -12.17 -25.83
CA ARG A 394 -19.71 -11.99 -27.03
C ARG A 394 -18.25 -12.42 -26.83
N ARG A 395 -17.63 -12.08 -25.71
CA ARG A 395 -16.24 -12.50 -25.41
C ARG A 395 -16.16 -14.01 -25.19
N ALA A 396 -17.14 -14.63 -24.53
CA ALA A 396 -17.24 -16.08 -24.40
C ALA A 396 -17.38 -16.78 -25.77
N GLU A 397 -18.17 -16.24 -26.70
CA GLU A 397 -18.26 -16.76 -28.07
C GLU A 397 -16.92 -16.72 -28.83
N ILE A 398 -16.15 -15.64 -28.65
CA ILE A 398 -14.84 -15.47 -29.27
C ILE A 398 -13.85 -16.48 -28.68
N TRP A 399 -13.82 -16.60 -27.35
CA TRP A 399 -13.00 -17.56 -26.63
C TRP A 399 -13.27 -19.01 -27.06
N LEU A 400 -14.55 -19.41 -27.16
CA LEU A 400 -14.93 -20.76 -27.58
C LEU A 400 -14.51 -21.12 -29.02
N LYS A 401 -14.29 -20.10 -29.86
CA LYS A 401 -13.73 -20.26 -31.22
C LYS A 401 -12.19 -20.26 -31.22
N GLY A 402 -11.57 -20.18 -30.04
CA GLY A 402 -10.13 -20.14 -29.84
C GLY A 402 -9.53 -18.74 -29.88
N GLY A 403 -10.33 -17.67 -29.97
CA GLY A 403 -9.84 -16.30 -30.02
C GLY A 403 -9.36 -15.80 -28.66
N SER A 404 -8.36 -14.92 -28.65
CA SER A 404 -7.81 -14.29 -27.45
C SER A 404 -7.42 -12.83 -27.69
N GLY A 405 -7.01 -12.10 -26.65
CA GLY A 405 -6.57 -10.72 -26.73
C GLY A 405 -7.69 -9.71 -26.41
N TRP A 406 -7.64 -8.56 -27.08
CA TRP A 406 -8.50 -7.40 -26.77
C TRP A 406 -9.72 -7.35 -27.68
N TRP A 407 -10.89 -7.06 -27.10
CA TRP A 407 -12.15 -6.88 -27.80
C TRP A 407 -12.92 -5.66 -27.31
N SER A 408 -13.62 -4.99 -28.24
CA SER A 408 -14.72 -4.10 -27.89
C SER A 408 -15.88 -4.26 -28.86
N LYS A 409 -17.07 -3.81 -28.47
CA LYS A 409 -18.31 -3.92 -29.25
C LYS A 409 -18.17 -3.44 -30.69
N ASP A 410 -17.38 -2.40 -30.92
CA ASP A 410 -17.20 -1.75 -32.22
C ASP A 410 -15.83 -2.02 -32.87
N ASP A 411 -14.96 -2.80 -32.22
CA ASP A 411 -13.61 -3.12 -32.71
C ASP A 411 -13.20 -4.56 -32.35
N GLU A 412 -13.21 -5.42 -33.37
CA GLU A 412 -12.72 -6.80 -33.32
C GLU A 412 -11.33 -6.98 -33.97
N SER A 413 -10.65 -5.87 -34.34
CA SER A 413 -9.38 -5.93 -35.09
C SER A 413 -8.19 -6.45 -34.27
N LYS A 414 -8.30 -6.42 -32.94
CA LYS A 414 -7.25 -6.86 -32.01
C LYS A 414 -7.46 -8.28 -31.47
N ILE A 415 -8.46 -9.00 -31.96
CA ILE A 415 -8.65 -10.41 -31.64
C ILE A 415 -7.54 -11.23 -32.31
N VAL A 416 -6.85 -12.03 -31.51
CA VAL A 416 -5.85 -12.99 -31.98
C VAL A 416 -6.54 -14.33 -32.18
N TRP A 417 -6.57 -14.81 -33.41
CA TRP A 417 -7.07 -16.14 -33.76
C TRP A 417 -5.90 -17.13 -33.91
N PRO A 418 -6.09 -18.39 -33.51
CA PRO A 418 -5.05 -19.40 -33.67
C PRO A 418 -4.80 -19.60 -35.17
N THR A 419 -3.54 -19.40 -35.59
CA THR A 419 -3.14 -19.65 -36.97
C THR A 419 -3.03 -21.16 -37.18
N GLY A 420 -4.14 -21.81 -37.52
CA GLY A 420 -4.21 -23.23 -37.81
C GLY A 420 -5.62 -23.62 -38.29
N ASN A 421 -5.70 -24.19 -39.47
CA ASN A 421 -6.95 -24.64 -40.09
C ASN A 421 -7.66 -25.63 -39.13
N PRO A 422 -8.96 -25.45 -38.78
CA PRO A 422 -9.71 -26.39 -37.94
C PRO A 422 -9.83 -27.81 -38.54
N ALA A 423 -9.36 -28.00 -39.78
CA ALA A 423 -9.45 -29.25 -40.51
C ALA A 423 -8.38 -30.31 -40.16
N ASP A 424 -7.34 -30.00 -39.37
CA ASP A 424 -6.28 -30.97 -39.04
C ASP A 424 -6.43 -31.65 -37.66
N ASN A 425 -7.37 -31.21 -36.82
CA ASN A 425 -7.69 -31.90 -35.57
C ASN A 425 -8.98 -32.70 -35.72
N GLY A 426 -8.95 -33.68 -36.64
CA GLY A 426 -9.95 -34.72 -36.69
C GLY A 426 -9.85 -35.62 -35.47
N ILE A 427 -10.83 -35.53 -34.57
CA ILE A 427 -11.18 -36.63 -33.67
C ILE A 427 -12.68 -36.87 -33.84
N VAL A 428 -12.97 -38.07 -34.33
CA VAL A 428 -14.29 -38.70 -34.53
C VAL A 428 -14.98 -38.92 -33.19
#